data_AF-A0A442GKU4-F1
#
_entry.id   AF-A0A442GKU4-F1
#
_cell.length_a   1.000
_cell.length_b   1.000
_cell.length_c   1.000
_cell.angle_alpha   90.00
_cell.angle_beta   90.00
_cell.angle_gamma   90.00
#
_symmetry.space_group_name_H-M   'P 1'
#
loop_
_entity.id
_entity.type
_entity.pdbx_description
1 polymer ?
#
loop_
_entity_poly.entity_id
_entity_poly.type
_entity_poly.pdbx_seq_one_letter_code
_entity_poly.pdbx_strand_id
1 'polypeptide(L)'
;MTTTALDVLKGELTRKLPVVKSSHRCEALGRSLGFITYASARTAACSLPPPTVTVNGNAFTDYLASHGFDVPAIPLFHVAAKAALQDVARRTPALTMWGFGIGRPQRGADGKRETSEIFNKRFVDDRAKLTSDGAVEPFLLSLALLARVVPTKTIRQGTGSYRLKHIAENYACTYPGGEPLGPQYVPNGAFVAAAIHAGFLYKSYVDEFGYEAVNVSFNMSKPGLDDLDCEIRPTGAVAQDRRRRDEMIQEYGRRRYYRILRDAG
;
A
#
# COMPACT_ATOMS: atom_id res chain seq x y z
N MET A 1 -6.24 1.11 16.33
CA MET A 1 -5.13 0.50 17.10
C MET A 1 -5.72 -0.48 18.09
N THR A 2 -5.51 -1.77 17.87
CA THR A 2 -5.97 -2.86 18.77
C THR A 2 -4.83 -3.35 19.66
N THR A 3 -5.13 -4.13 20.69
CA THR A 3 -4.12 -4.77 21.54
C THR A 3 -3.14 -5.62 20.72
N THR A 4 -3.65 -6.42 19.77
CA THR A 4 -2.82 -7.21 18.86
C THR A 4 -1.86 -6.34 18.04
N ALA A 5 -2.32 -5.22 17.50
CA ALA A 5 -1.46 -4.31 16.75
C ALA A 5 -0.36 -3.71 17.64
N LEU A 6 -0.70 -3.36 18.89
CA LEU A 6 0.27 -2.82 19.85
C LEU A 6 1.33 -3.84 20.25
N ASP A 7 0.95 -5.11 20.41
CA ASP A 7 1.89 -6.21 20.70
C ASP A 7 2.86 -6.45 19.53
N VAL A 8 2.36 -6.39 18.28
CA VAL A 8 3.21 -6.47 17.08
C VAL A 8 4.19 -5.31 17.03
N LEU A 9 3.72 -4.07 17.23
CA LEU A 9 4.59 -2.88 17.28
C LEU A 9 5.72 -3.03 18.29
N LYS A 10 5.38 -3.46 19.52
CA LYS A 10 6.36 -3.67 20.60
C LYS A 10 7.36 -4.78 20.26
N GLY A 11 6.89 -5.90 19.73
CA GLY A 11 7.73 -7.05 19.36
C GLY A 11 8.72 -6.67 18.25
N GLU A 12 8.24 -6.02 17.20
CA GLU A 12 9.07 -5.60 16.07
C GLU A 12 10.06 -4.47 16.46
N LEU A 13 9.66 -3.53 17.32
CA LEU A 13 10.60 -2.52 17.84
C LEU A 13 11.69 -3.13 18.70
N THR A 14 11.36 -4.17 19.48
CA THR A 14 12.35 -4.90 20.27
C THR A 14 13.40 -5.55 19.37
N ARG A 15 12.98 -6.09 18.22
CA ARG A 15 13.90 -6.65 17.22
C ARG A 15 14.75 -5.58 16.52
N LYS A 16 14.15 -4.46 16.11
CA LYS A 16 14.84 -3.41 15.35
C LYS A 16 15.74 -2.52 16.20
N LEU A 17 15.45 -2.36 17.49
CA LEU A 17 16.19 -1.47 18.40
C LEU A 17 16.65 -2.22 19.67
N PRO A 18 17.48 -3.26 19.56
CA PRO A 18 17.86 -4.09 20.70
C PRO A 18 18.62 -3.31 21.80
N VAL A 19 19.36 -2.25 21.41
CA VAL A 19 20.19 -1.42 22.30
C VAL A 19 19.36 -0.47 23.17
N VAL A 20 18.19 -0.03 22.70
CA VAL A 20 17.33 0.88 23.47
C VAL A 20 16.64 0.10 24.59
N LYS A 21 16.71 0.55 25.85
CA LYS A 21 16.08 -0.18 26.96
C LYS A 21 14.57 -0.37 26.73
N SER A 22 14.03 -1.52 27.16
CA SER A 22 12.62 -1.90 26.94
C SER A 22 11.62 -0.85 27.41
N SER A 23 11.88 -0.22 28.56
CA SER A 23 11.05 0.87 29.11
C SER A 23 10.99 2.07 28.16
N HIS A 24 12.16 2.53 27.67
CA HIS A 24 12.22 3.66 26.75
C HIS A 24 11.61 3.34 25.38
N ARG A 25 11.79 2.12 24.85
CA ARG A 25 11.10 1.70 23.62
C ARG A 25 9.59 1.77 23.76
N CYS A 26 9.05 1.27 24.88
CA CYS A 26 7.61 1.27 25.12
C CYS A 26 7.07 2.70 25.26
N GLU A 27 7.72 3.56 26.05
CA GLU A 27 7.28 4.94 26.22
C GLU A 27 7.39 5.78 24.95
N ALA A 28 8.48 5.61 24.18
CA ALA A 28 8.63 6.22 22.86
C ALA A 28 7.50 5.78 21.93
N LEU A 29 7.16 4.49 21.93
CA LEU A 29 6.05 3.95 21.16
C LEU A 29 4.72 4.59 21.57
N GLY A 30 4.41 4.65 22.88
CA GLY A 30 3.18 5.28 23.38
C GLY A 30 3.04 6.73 22.90
N ARG A 31 4.11 7.52 23.04
CA ARG A 31 4.17 8.93 22.60
C ARG A 31 4.02 9.08 21.10
N SER A 32 4.67 8.23 20.34
CA SER A 32 4.57 8.22 18.88
C SER A 32 3.16 7.96 18.36
N LEU A 33 2.31 7.33 19.18
CA LEU A 33 0.92 7.02 18.84
C LEU A 33 -0.06 8.09 19.38
N GLY A 34 0.46 9.18 19.94
CA GLY A 34 -0.33 10.31 20.47
C GLY A 34 -0.72 10.17 21.95
N PHE A 35 -0.16 9.21 22.67
CA PHE A 35 -0.46 8.98 24.08
C PHE A 35 0.63 9.53 25.01
N ILE A 36 0.26 9.96 26.21
CA ILE A 36 1.24 10.49 27.19
C ILE A 36 2.19 9.37 27.66
N THR A 37 1.66 8.15 27.82
CA THR A 37 2.41 6.97 28.27
C THR A 37 2.04 5.72 27.47
N TYR A 38 2.93 4.72 27.48
CA TYR A 38 2.61 3.40 26.91
C TYR A 38 1.41 2.74 27.59
N ALA A 39 1.26 2.92 28.90
CA ALA A 39 0.12 2.39 29.65
C ALA A 39 -1.21 2.96 29.12
N SER A 40 -1.27 4.27 28.85
CA SER A 40 -2.47 4.88 28.26
C SER A 40 -2.77 4.38 26.84
N ALA A 41 -1.74 4.11 26.02
CA ALA A 41 -1.89 3.46 24.72
C ALA A 41 -2.49 2.05 24.85
N ARG A 42 -2.03 1.26 25.83
CA ARG A 42 -2.60 -0.08 26.11
C ARG A 42 -4.06 -0.01 26.52
N THR A 43 -4.42 0.90 27.42
CA THR A 43 -5.81 1.07 27.86
C THR A 43 -6.71 1.42 26.68
N ALA A 44 -6.28 2.35 25.84
CA ALA A 44 -7.03 2.75 24.65
C ALA A 44 -7.14 1.62 23.60
N ALA A 45 -6.13 0.75 23.50
CA ALA A 45 -6.14 -0.40 22.60
C ALA A 45 -7.24 -1.43 22.95
N CYS A 46 -7.71 -1.43 24.21
CA CYS A 46 -8.80 -2.28 24.70
C CYS A 46 -10.19 -1.65 24.53
N SER A 47 -10.29 -0.39 24.09
CA SER A 47 -11.57 0.29 23.89
C SER A 47 -12.34 -0.25 22.69
N LEU A 48 -13.67 -0.14 22.73
CA LEU A 48 -14.57 -0.53 21.64
C LEU A 48 -15.44 0.67 21.21
N PRO A 49 -15.31 1.18 19.98
CA PRO A 49 -14.34 0.78 18.95
C PRO A 49 -12.91 1.20 19.31
N PRO A 50 -11.89 0.47 18.83
CA PRO A 50 -10.50 0.85 19.03
C PRO A 50 -10.17 2.17 18.32
N PRO A 51 -9.31 3.03 18.89
CA PRO A 51 -9.02 4.35 18.32
C PRO A 51 -8.21 4.27 17.03
N THR A 52 -8.43 5.19 16.11
CA THR A 52 -7.51 5.43 15.00
C THR A 52 -6.37 6.32 15.48
N VAL A 53 -5.13 5.96 15.16
CA VAL A 53 -3.93 6.67 15.60
C VAL A 53 -3.07 7.03 14.40
N THR A 54 -2.43 8.18 14.44
CA THR A 54 -1.42 8.60 13.45
C THR A 54 -0.05 8.47 14.08
N VAL A 55 0.89 7.86 13.36
CA VAL A 55 2.25 7.65 13.84
C VAL A 55 3.05 8.94 13.70
N ASN A 56 3.56 9.44 14.82
CA ASN A 56 4.38 10.64 14.90
C ASN A 56 5.86 10.27 15.13
N GLY A 57 6.66 10.40 14.08
CA GLY A 57 8.11 10.14 14.13
C GLY A 57 8.86 11.08 15.08
N ASN A 58 8.50 12.36 15.11
CA ASN A 58 9.20 13.36 15.94
C ASN A 58 9.00 13.06 17.43
N ALA A 59 7.77 12.74 17.85
CA ALA A 59 7.50 12.36 19.24
C ALA A 59 8.29 11.13 19.70
N PHE A 60 8.63 10.23 18.77
CA PHE A 60 9.47 9.07 19.03
C PHE A 60 10.95 9.44 19.16
N THR A 61 11.48 10.18 18.19
CA THR A 61 12.89 10.59 18.17
C THR A 61 13.21 11.52 19.34
N ASP A 62 12.36 12.49 19.61
CA ASP A 62 12.56 13.50 20.67
C ASP A 62 12.61 12.83 22.05
N TYR A 63 11.71 11.88 22.30
CA TYR A 63 11.70 11.14 23.56
C TYR A 63 12.96 10.26 23.72
N LEU A 64 13.40 9.57 22.66
CA LEU A 64 14.59 8.74 22.73
C LEU A 64 15.87 9.58 22.90
N ALA A 65 15.97 10.69 22.18
CA ALA A 65 17.08 11.63 22.26
C ALA A 65 17.21 12.22 23.68
N SER A 66 16.09 12.59 24.32
CA SER A 66 16.09 13.11 25.69
C SER A 66 16.56 12.09 26.74
N HIS A 67 16.67 10.80 26.36
CA HIS A 67 17.16 9.72 27.21
C HIS A 67 18.49 9.13 26.71
N GLY A 68 19.20 9.85 25.82
CA GLY A 68 20.53 9.49 25.35
C GLY A 68 20.56 8.46 24.22
N PHE A 69 19.43 8.24 23.53
CA PHE A 69 19.36 7.36 22.37
C PHE A 69 19.12 8.18 21.10
N ASP A 70 20.14 8.30 20.26
CA ASP A 70 20.02 8.90 18.93
C ASP A 70 19.57 7.84 17.92
N VAL A 71 18.27 7.85 17.58
CA VAL A 71 17.63 6.83 16.74
C VAL A 71 16.70 7.53 15.75
N PRO A 72 16.80 7.27 14.43
CA PRO A 72 15.88 7.84 13.46
C PRO A 72 14.46 7.26 13.59
N ALA A 73 13.46 7.93 13.03
CA ALA A 73 12.07 7.46 13.05
C ALA A 73 11.78 6.27 12.10
N ILE A 74 12.68 5.93 11.17
CA ILE A 74 12.44 4.88 10.16
C ILE A 74 12.02 3.52 10.76
N PRO A 75 12.70 2.99 11.80
CA PRO A 75 12.26 1.76 12.46
C PRO A 75 10.82 1.83 12.95
N LEU A 76 10.37 2.98 13.47
CA LEU A 76 8.98 3.17 13.91
C LEU A 76 7.99 3.04 12.73
N PHE A 77 8.25 3.74 11.62
CA PHE A 77 7.38 3.65 10.43
C PHE A 77 7.33 2.22 9.87
N HIS A 78 8.47 1.53 9.87
CA HIS A 78 8.55 0.14 9.43
C HIS A 78 7.71 -0.80 10.30
N VAL A 79 7.78 -0.68 11.63
CA VAL A 79 6.95 -1.54 12.50
C VAL A 79 5.47 -1.23 12.38
N ALA A 80 5.11 0.04 12.15
CA ALA A 80 3.72 0.45 11.96
C ALA A 80 3.15 -0.11 10.65
N ALA A 81 3.91 -0.03 9.57
CA ALA A 81 3.58 -0.67 8.30
C ALA A 81 3.40 -2.19 8.46
N LYS A 82 4.29 -2.85 9.20
CA LYS A 82 4.19 -4.28 9.44
C LYS A 82 2.94 -4.68 10.22
N ALA A 83 2.58 -3.91 11.26
CA ALA A 83 1.32 -4.11 11.98
C ALA A 83 0.09 -3.90 11.07
N ALA A 84 0.12 -2.88 10.20
CA ALA A 84 -0.94 -2.62 9.23
C ALA A 84 -1.06 -3.75 8.19
N LEU A 85 0.06 -4.24 7.65
CA LEU A 85 0.11 -5.37 6.71
C LEU A 85 -0.47 -6.64 7.34
N GLN A 86 -0.11 -6.96 8.59
CA GLN A 86 -0.67 -8.12 9.30
C GLN A 86 -2.17 -7.99 9.54
N ASP A 87 -2.66 -6.79 9.87
CA ASP A 87 -4.08 -6.53 10.02
C ASP A 87 -4.84 -6.75 8.70
N VAL A 88 -4.34 -6.16 7.60
CA VAL A 88 -4.94 -6.33 6.27
C VAL A 88 -4.89 -7.79 5.83
N ALA A 89 -3.75 -8.46 5.98
CA ALA A 89 -3.61 -9.86 5.62
C ALA A 89 -4.66 -10.72 6.37
N ARG A 90 -4.86 -10.48 7.67
CA ARG A 90 -5.87 -11.19 8.47
C ARG A 90 -7.30 -10.92 8.00
N ARG A 91 -7.64 -9.69 7.63
CA ARG A 91 -8.97 -9.31 7.13
C ARG A 91 -9.22 -9.74 5.67
N THR A 92 -8.16 -10.03 4.93
CA THR A 92 -8.24 -10.39 3.51
C THR A 92 -7.46 -11.70 3.26
N PRO A 93 -8.05 -12.86 3.57
CA PRO A 93 -7.39 -14.18 3.49
C PRO A 93 -6.85 -14.54 2.10
N ALA A 94 -7.48 -14.03 1.05
CA ALA A 94 -7.10 -14.27 -0.33
C ALA A 94 -5.90 -13.42 -0.80
N LEU A 95 -5.56 -12.34 -0.10
CA LEU A 95 -4.49 -11.43 -0.53
C LEU A 95 -3.11 -12.05 -0.29
N THR A 96 -2.27 -12.00 -1.32
CA THR A 96 -0.86 -12.40 -1.31
C THR A 96 0.03 -11.20 -1.63
N MET A 97 1.36 -11.39 -1.63
CA MET A 97 2.32 -10.35 -2.06
C MET A 97 2.05 -9.83 -3.48
N TRP A 98 1.47 -10.68 -4.35
CA TRP A 98 1.28 -10.35 -5.76
C TRP A 98 -0.12 -9.85 -6.08
N GLY A 99 -1.10 -10.03 -5.18
CA GLY A 99 -2.49 -9.60 -5.39
C GLY A 99 -3.48 -10.62 -4.84
N PHE A 100 -4.70 -10.63 -5.36
CA PHE A 100 -5.72 -11.61 -4.95
C PHE A 100 -5.43 -13.00 -5.52
N GLY A 101 -5.33 -14.00 -4.64
CA GLY A 101 -4.97 -15.35 -5.00
C GLY A 101 -3.57 -15.45 -5.62
N ILE A 102 -3.41 -16.43 -6.50
CA ILE A 102 -2.17 -16.70 -7.26
C ILE A 102 -2.45 -17.05 -8.73
N GLY A 103 -3.61 -16.62 -9.24
CA GLY A 103 -4.06 -16.90 -10.61
C GLY A 103 -4.34 -18.38 -10.88
N ARG A 104 -4.28 -18.75 -12.17
CA ARG A 104 -4.44 -20.15 -12.62
C ARG A 104 -3.21 -20.99 -12.25
N PRO A 105 -3.35 -22.32 -12.11
CA PRO A 105 -2.21 -23.23 -12.00
C PRO A 105 -1.28 -23.07 -13.20
N GLN A 106 0.01 -22.98 -12.92
CA GLN A 106 1.05 -22.79 -13.93
C GLN A 106 1.48 -24.15 -14.50
N ARG A 107 2.24 -24.13 -15.60
CA ARG A 107 2.93 -25.32 -16.11
C ARG A 107 4.35 -25.31 -15.57
N GLY A 108 4.79 -26.46 -15.04
CA GLY A 108 6.17 -26.67 -14.61
C GLY A 108 7.13 -26.80 -15.80
N ALA A 109 8.42 -26.88 -15.49
CA ALA A 109 9.48 -27.06 -16.50
C ALA A 109 9.36 -28.39 -17.27
N ASP A 110 8.69 -29.38 -16.69
CA ASP A 110 8.35 -30.66 -17.32
C ASP A 110 7.09 -30.59 -18.22
N GLY A 111 6.52 -29.39 -18.40
CA GLY A 111 5.32 -29.14 -19.18
C GLY A 111 4.01 -29.56 -18.51
N LYS A 112 4.07 -30.21 -17.34
CA LYS A 112 2.89 -30.66 -16.59
C LYS A 112 2.25 -29.49 -15.85
N ARG A 113 0.93 -29.54 -15.72
CA ARG A 113 0.20 -28.56 -14.89
C ARG A 113 0.52 -28.81 -13.43
N GLU A 114 0.68 -27.73 -12.66
CA GLU A 114 0.84 -27.82 -11.21
C GLU A 114 -0.26 -28.66 -10.57
N THR A 115 0.14 -29.50 -9.61
CA THR A 115 -0.80 -30.23 -8.76
C THR A 115 -1.42 -29.28 -7.73
N SER A 116 -2.52 -29.71 -7.12
CA SER A 116 -3.20 -28.95 -6.06
C SER A 116 -2.28 -28.65 -4.87
N GLU A 117 -1.38 -29.58 -4.53
CA GLU A 117 -0.41 -29.42 -3.43
C GLU A 117 0.61 -28.32 -3.75
N ILE A 118 1.15 -28.31 -4.97
CA ILE A 118 2.12 -27.28 -5.41
C ILE A 118 1.45 -25.91 -5.47
N PHE A 119 0.23 -25.86 -6.02
CA PHE A 119 -0.56 -24.64 -6.10
C PHE A 119 -0.84 -24.06 -4.70
N ASN A 120 -1.32 -24.90 -3.77
CA ASN A 120 -1.57 -24.49 -2.39
C ASN A 120 -0.29 -24.03 -1.68
N LYS A 121 0.83 -24.73 -1.88
CA LYS A 121 2.13 -24.32 -1.34
C LYS A 121 2.54 -22.93 -1.84
N ARG A 122 2.45 -22.67 -3.15
CA ARG A 122 2.73 -21.35 -3.73
C ARG A 122 1.86 -20.26 -3.11
N PHE A 123 0.57 -20.55 -2.90
CA PHE A 123 -0.34 -19.60 -2.26
C PHE A 123 0.10 -19.27 -0.83
N VAL A 124 0.42 -20.28 -0.02
CA VAL A 124 0.91 -20.10 1.36
C VAL A 124 2.21 -19.30 1.37
N ASP A 125 3.16 -19.63 0.49
CA ASP A 125 4.46 -18.95 0.39
C ASP A 125 4.29 -17.48 -0.02
N ASP A 126 3.48 -17.19 -1.04
CA ASP A 126 3.23 -15.83 -1.51
C ASP A 126 2.42 -15.00 -0.51
N ARG A 127 1.57 -15.65 0.28
CA ARG A 127 0.86 -15.01 1.38
C ARG A 127 1.79 -14.66 2.54
N ALA A 128 2.73 -15.55 2.89
CA ALA A 128 3.73 -15.27 3.91
C ALA A 128 4.65 -14.09 3.52
N LYS A 129 4.94 -13.91 2.23
CA LYS A 129 5.71 -12.76 1.73
C LYS A 129 5.02 -11.43 2.00
N LEU A 130 3.68 -11.35 1.98
CA LEU A 130 2.93 -10.11 2.22
C LEU A 130 3.19 -9.50 3.61
N THR A 131 3.49 -10.32 4.61
CA THR A 131 3.78 -9.88 5.98
C THR A 131 5.27 -9.88 6.32
N SER A 132 6.12 -10.12 5.32
CA SER A 132 7.58 -10.08 5.45
C SER A 132 8.11 -8.63 5.47
N ASP A 133 9.37 -8.47 5.88
CA ASP A 133 10.04 -7.15 5.87
C ASP A 133 10.14 -6.56 4.46
N GLY A 134 10.20 -7.41 3.41
CA GLY A 134 10.24 -6.96 2.02
C GLY A 134 8.96 -6.29 1.52
N ALA A 135 7.83 -6.43 2.23
CA ALA A 135 6.58 -5.76 1.88
C ALA A 135 6.46 -4.34 2.48
N VAL A 136 7.30 -4.01 3.46
CA VAL A 136 7.15 -2.81 4.31
C VAL A 136 7.32 -1.51 3.53
N GLU A 137 8.43 -1.36 2.80
CA GLU A 137 8.68 -0.11 2.06
C GLU A 137 7.75 0.04 0.85
N PRO A 138 7.49 -0.99 0.03
CA PRO A 138 6.48 -0.88 -1.02
C PRO A 138 5.09 -0.50 -0.52
N PHE A 139 4.70 -1.01 0.66
CA PHE A 139 3.45 -0.63 1.32
C PHE A 139 3.45 0.84 1.74
N LEU A 140 4.53 1.33 2.37
CA LEU A 140 4.66 2.73 2.79
C LEU A 140 4.68 3.68 1.59
N LEU A 141 5.43 3.35 0.53
CA LEU A 141 5.46 4.10 -0.73
C LEU A 141 4.06 4.19 -1.35
N SER A 142 3.34 3.06 -1.37
CA SER A 142 1.96 3.02 -1.85
C SER A 142 1.04 3.90 -1.01
N LEU A 143 1.15 3.88 0.32
CA LEU A 143 0.39 4.78 1.20
C LEU A 143 0.69 6.26 0.94
N ALA A 144 1.96 6.61 0.72
CA ALA A 144 2.35 7.98 0.40
C ALA A 144 1.70 8.48 -0.91
N LEU A 145 1.63 7.62 -1.95
CA LEU A 145 0.88 7.94 -3.16
C LEU A 145 -0.62 8.05 -2.88
N LEU A 146 -1.19 7.08 -2.18
CA LEU A 146 -2.64 6.97 -1.92
C LEU A 146 -3.17 8.15 -1.10
N ALA A 147 -2.34 8.80 -0.28
CA ALA A 147 -2.69 10.03 0.41
C ALA A 147 -3.06 11.19 -0.56
N ARG A 148 -2.63 11.12 -1.83
CA ARG A 148 -2.98 12.08 -2.89
C ARG A 148 -4.20 11.66 -3.71
N VAL A 149 -4.73 10.46 -3.48
CA VAL A 149 -5.82 9.89 -4.29
C VAL A 149 -7.17 10.19 -3.65
N VAL A 150 -8.09 10.73 -4.46
CA VAL A 150 -9.44 11.07 -4.00
C VAL A 150 -10.37 9.84 -4.15
N PRO A 151 -11.04 9.40 -3.06
CA PRO A 151 -12.01 8.32 -3.12
C PRO A 151 -13.31 8.76 -3.80
N THR A 152 -13.99 7.81 -4.43
CA THR A 152 -15.33 7.96 -5.02
C THR A 152 -16.35 7.06 -4.31
N LYS A 153 -17.65 7.31 -4.54
CA LYS A 153 -18.71 6.45 -3.96
C LYS A 153 -18.79 5.07 -4.59
N THR A 154 -18.41 4.94 -5.86
CA THR A 154 -18.52 3.69 -6.64
C THR A 154 -17.18 3.32 -7.26
N ILE A 155 -16.99 2.02 -7.46
CA ILE A 155 -15.85 1.45 -8.19
C ILE A 155 -16.13 1.59 -9.69
N ARG A 156 -15.19 2.18 -10.43
CA ARG A 156 -15.33 2.48 -11.86
C ARG A 156 -14.26 1.75 -12.67
N GLN A 157 -14.46 1.66 -13.98
CA GLN A 157 -13.44 1.14 -14.89
C GLN A 157 -12.22 2.06 -14.94
N GLY A 158 -11.02 1.49 -15.12
CA GLY A 158 -9.77 2.23 -15.23
C GLY A 158 -9.09 2.59 -13.90
N THR A 159 -9.56 2.04 -12.78
CA THR A 159 -8.98 2.20 -11.43
C THR A 159 -8.31 0.91 -10.93
N GLY A 160 -7.78 0.12 -11.87
CA GLY A 160 -7.18 -1.19 -11.61
C GLY A 160 -5.81 -1.10 -10.92
N SER A 161 -5.58 -1.99 -9.94
CA SER A 161 -4.37 -2.03 -9.11
C SER A 161 -3.07 -2.13 -9.91
N TYR A 162 -3.09 -2.85 -11.04
CA TYR A 162 -1.90 -3.03 -11.90
C TYR A 162 -1.38 -1.70 -12.45
N ARG A 163 -2.26 -0.85 -12.97
CA ARG A 163 -1.84 0.49 -13.45
C ARG A 163 -1.35 1.33 -12.27
N LEU A 164 -2.10 1.29 -11.16
CA LEU A 164 -1.83 2.14 -10.00
C LEU A 164 -0.51 1.82 -9.32
N LYS A 165 -0.13 0.54 -9.21
CA LYS A 165 1.18 0.15 -8.67
C LYS A 165 2.31 0.74 -9.52
N HIS A 166 2.16 0.80 -10.84
CA HIS A 166 3.19 1.39 -11.72
C HIS A 166 3.27 2.91 -11.58
N ILE A 167 2.19 3.59 -11.18
CA ILE A 167 2.26 5.00 -10.77
C ILE A 167 3.08 5.09 -9.46
N ALA A 168 2.78 4.23 -8.48
CA ALA A 168 3.50 4.19 -7.20
C ALA A 168 5.00 3.88 -7.37
N GLU A 169 5.35 2.98 -8.28
CA GLU A 169 6.75 2.61 -8.58
C GLU A 169 7.60 3.81 -9.01
N ASN A 170 6.98 4.80 -9.65
CA ASN A 170 7.67 6.00 -10.15
C ASN A 170 7.50 7.21 -9.21
N TYR A 171 6.81 7.05 -8.08
CA TYR A 171 6.55 8.14 -7.17
C TYR A 171 7.78 8.43 -6.30
N ALA A 172 8.39 9.60 -6.52
CA ALA A 172 9.46 10.11 -5.67
C ALA A 172 8.87 10.70 -4.39
N CYS A 173 9.20 10.12 -3.24
CA CYS A 173 8.77 10.62 -1.95
C CYS A 173 9.78 10.27 -0.85
N THR A 174 9.66 10.93 0.29
CA THR A 174 10.51 10.73 1.46
C THR A 174 9.68 10.24 2.65
N TYR A 175 10.35 9.64 3.62
CA TYR A 175 9.82 9.59 4.98
C TYR A 175 9.57 11.00 5.52
N PRO A 176 8.72 11.17 6.56
CA PRO A 176 8.55 12.46 7.23
C PRO A 176 9.86 13.11 7.73
N GLY A 177 10.92 12.32 7.94
CA GLY A 177 12.25 12.80 8.31
C GLY A 177 13.16 13.18 7.13
N GLY A 178 12.68 13.16 5.89
CA GLY A 178 13.43 13.58 4.69
C GLY A 178 14.20 12.48 3.98
N GLU A 179 14.41 11.33 4.61
CA GLU A 179 15.06 10.18 3.97
C GLU A 179 14.25 9.65 2.77
N PRO A 180 14.89 9.29 1.63
CA PRO A 180 14.17 8.76 0.46
C PRO A 180 13.41 7.46 0.74
N LEU A 181 12.23 7.32 0.16
CA LEU A 181 11.38 6.11 0.22
C LEU A 181 11.06 5.56 -1.18
N GLY A 182 10.94 6.42 -2.19
CA GLY A 182 10.72 6.04 -3.58
C GLY A 182 11.46 6.98 -4.53
N PRO A 183 11.58 6.65 -5.83
CA PRO A 183 10.92 5.53 -6.52
C PRO A 183 11.55 4.15 -6.25
N GLN A 184 10.74 3.08 -6.28
CA GLN A 184 11.20 1.68 -6.19
C GLN A 184 10.13 0.70 -6.69
N TYR A 185 10.48 -0.58 -6.87
CA TYR A 185 9.52 -1.61 -7.26
C TYR A 185 8.39 -1.81 -6.23
N VAL A 186 7.15 -1.95 -6.70
CA VAL A 186 5.98 -2.18 -5.84
C VAL A 186 5.27 -3.48 -6.25
N PRO A 187 5.32 -4.54 -5.41
CA PRO A 187 4.47 -5.71 -5.59
C PRO A 187 2.99 -5.30 -5.57
N ASN A 188 2.21 -5.83 -6.51
CA ASN A 188 0.80 -5.44 -6.65
C ASN A 188 -0.01 -5.73 -5.37
N GLY A 189 0.28 -6.81 -4.64
CA GLY A 189 -0.38 -7.12 -3.37
C GLY A 189 -0.04 -6.14 -2.25
N ALA A 190 1.19 -5.63 -2.19
CA ALA A 190 1.56 -4.59 -1.23
C ALA A 190 0.81 -3.27 -1.50
N PHE A 191 0.68 -2.89 -2.78
CA PHE A 191 -0.15 -1.75 -3.18
C PHE A 191 -1.62 -1.93 -2.78
N VAL A 192 -2.19 -3.10 -3.07
CA VAL A 192 -3.58 -3.43 -2.72
C VAL A 192 -3.77 -3.40 -1.20
N ALA A 193 -2.82 -3.91 -0.43
CA ALA A 193 -2.87 -3.86 1.02
C ALA A 193 -2.87 -2.41 1.54
N ALA A 194 -2.04 -1.53 0.96
CA ALA A 194 -2.02 -0.12 1.29
C ALA A 194 -3.36 0.57 0.98
N ALA A 195 -3.97 0.27 -0.16
CA ALA A 195 -5.28 0.82 -0.53
C ALA A 195 -6.40 0.37 0.41
N ILE A 196 -6.41 -0.92 0.80
CA ILE A 196 -7.35 -1.45 1.79
C ILE A 196 -7.13 -0.79 3.16
N HIS A 197 -5.87 -0.62 3.56
CA HIS A 197 -5.52 0.05 4.81
C HIS A 197 -5.99 1.52 4.82
N ALA A 198 -5.83 2.23 3.71
CA ALA A 198 -6.28 3.61 3.53
C ALA A 198 -7.82 3.75 3.40
N GLY A 199 -8.58 2.65 3.45
CA GLY A 199 -10.04 2.67 3.47
C GLY A 199 -10.70 2.70 2.08
N PHE A 200 -9.96 2.42 1.01
CA PHE A 200 -10.56 2.28 -0.33
C PHE A 200 -11.37 0.98 -0.43
N LEU A 201 -12.56 1.08 -1.02
CA LEU A 201 -13.38 -0.06 -1.44
C LEU A 201 -12.75 -0.69 -2.67
N TYR A 202 -12.79 -2.02 -2.74
CA TYR A 202 -12.25 -2.77 -3.85
C TYR A 202 -13.24 -3.80 -4.40
N LYS A 203 -13.04 -4.18 -5.66
CA LYS A 203 -13.74 -5.29 -6.31
C LYS A 203 -12.69 -6.24 -6.89
N SER A 204 -12.70 -7.47 -6.39
CA SER A 204 -11.97 -8.60 -6.98
C SER A 204 -12.81 -9.27 -8.06
N TYR A 205 -12.15 -10.12 -8.84
CA TYR A 205 -12.77 -10.84 -9.95
C TYR A 205 -12.35 -12.31 -9.86
N VAL A 206 -13.25 -13.18 -10.29
CA VAL A 206 -13.01 -14.62 -10.41
C VAL A 206 -13.27 -14.97 -11.87
N ASP A 207 -12.42 -15.80 -12.45
CA ASP A 207 -12.59 -16.26 -13.81
C ASP A 207 -13.63 -17.39 -13.92
N GLU A 208 -13.91 -17.82 -15.15
CA GLU A 208 -14.88 -18.89 -15.44
C GLU A 208 -14.54 -20.26 -14.79
N PHE A 209 -13.29 -20.45 -14.36
CA PHE A 209 -12.82 -21.67 -13.72
C PHE A 209 -12.72 -21.54 -12.19
N GLY A 210 -13.18 -20.43 -11.61
CA GLY A 210 -13.17 -20.22 -10.17
C GLY A 210 -11.84 -19.68 -9.61
N TYR A 211 -10.88 -19.26 -10.45
CA TYR A 211 -9.61 -18.68 -9.99
C TYR A 211 -9.70 -17.18 -9.85
N GLU A 212 -9.13 -16.65 -8.76
CA GLU A 212 -9.06 -15.21 -8.54
C GLU A 212 -8.15 -14.52 -9.56
N ALA A 213 -8.61 -13.37 -10.04
CA ALA A 213 -7.77 -12.42 -10.74
C ALA A 213 -6.89 -11.69 -9.72
N VAL A 214 -5.59 -11.68 -10.02
CA VAL A 214 -4.56 -11.02 -9.17
C VAL A 214 -4.83 -9.53 -9.00
N ASN A 215 -5.43 -8.89 -9.99
CA ASN A 215 -5.72 -7.46 -10.02
C ASN A 215 -7.12 -7.15 -9.51
N VAL A 216 -7.27 -6.01 -8.84
CA VAL A 216 -8.55 -5.49 -8.34
C VAL A 216 -8.80 -4.07 -8.83
N SER A 217 -10.06 -3.62 -8.77
CA SER A 217 -10.41 -2.22 -9.06
C SER A 217 -10.85 -1.51 -7.78
N PHE A 218 -10.54 -0.22 -7.65
CA PHE A 218 -10.85 0.59 -6.47
C PHE A 218 -11.87 1.70 -6.74
N ASN A 219 -12.49 2.21 -5.67
CA ASN A 219 -13.35 3.40 -5.70
C ASN A 219 -12.50 4.70 -5.72
N MET A 220 -11.76 4.92 -6.80
CA MET A 220 -10.87 6.08 -6.96
C MET A 220 -11.33 6.98 -8.10
N SER A 221 -11.03 8.27 -8.01
CA SER A 221 -11.31 9.23 -9.08
C SER A 221 -10.41 8.97 -10.29
N LYS A 222 -10.95 8.41 -11.37
CA LYS A 222 -10.19 8.19 -12.62
C LYS A 222 -9.54 9.46 -13.17
N PRO A 223 -10.24 10.62 -13.29
CA PRO A 223 -9.59 11.85 -13.73
C PRO A 223 -8.41 12.25 -12.82
N GLY A 224 -8.59 12.18 -11.49
CA GLY A 224 -7.52 12.49 -10.54
C GLY A 224 -6.33 11.53 -10.65
N LEU A 225 -6.59 10.25 -10.93
CA LEU A 225 -5.54 9.27 -11.21
C LEU A 225 -4.83 9.55 -12.53
N ASP A 226 -5.55 9.95 -13.59
CA ASP A 226 -4.95 10.31 -14.87
C ASP A 226 -4.08 11.56 -14.76
N ASP A 227 -4.49 12.54 -13.96
CA ASP A 227 -3.70 13.74 -13.66
C ASP A 227 -2.43 13.38 -12.88
N LEU A 228 -2.57 12.59 -11.82
CA LEU A 228 -1.46 12.14 -10.99
C LEU A 228 -0.47 11.28 -11.78
N ASP A 229 -0.97 10.44 -12.69
CA ASP A 229 -0.16 9.65 -13.61
C ASP A 229 0.68 10.55 -14.54
N CYS A 230 0.07 11.59 -15.12
CA CYS A 230 0.79 12.53 -15.98
C CYS A 230 1.86 13.32 -15.21
N GLU A 231 1.59 13.66 -13.95
CA GLU A 231 2.56 14.36 -13.10
C GLU A 231 3.76 13.48 -12.78
N ILE A 232 3.52 12.24 -12.34
CA ILE A 232 4.58 11.32 -11.88
C ILE A 232 5.31 10.69 -13.06
N ARG A 233 4.61 10.42 -14.17
CA ARG A 233 5.12 9.76 -15.39
C ARG A 233 4.83 10.63 -16.60
N PRO A 234 5.51 11.78 -16.77
CA PRO A 234 5.23 12.73 -17.85
C PRO A 234 5.46 12.17 -19.25
N THR A 235 6.26 11.11 -19.38
CA THR A 235 6.52 10.38 -20.63
C THR A 235 5.69 9.11 -20.78
N GLY A 236 4.82 8.79 -19.81
CA GLY A 236 3.97 7.60 -19.83
C GLY A 236 2.84 7.68 -20.87
N ALA A 237 2.25 6.52 -21.19
CA ALA A 237 1.22 6.40 -22.23
C ALA A 237 0.04 7.37 -22.03
N VAL A 238 -0.44 7.53 -20.79
CA VAL A 238 -1.56 8.44 -20.48
C VAL A 238 -1.20 9.90 -20.77
N ALA A 239 0.03 10.32 -20.47
CA ALA A 239 0.50 11.67 -20.76
C ALA A 239 0.68 11.90 -22.26
N GLN A 240 1.18 10.88 -22.99
CA GLN A 240 1.28 10.92 -24.45
C GLN A 240 -0.09 11.00 -25.13
N ASP A 241 -1.06 10.19 -24.69
CA ASP A 241 -2.43 10.21 -25.20
C ASP A 241 -3.12 11.54 -24.94
N ARG A 242 -2.87 12.15 -23.77
CA ARG A 242 -3.38 13.48 -23.43
C ARG A 242 -2.79 14.55 -24.35
N ARG A 243 -1.47 14.57 -24.55
CA ARG A 243 -0.82 15.50 -25.49
C ARG A 243 -1.36 15.35 -26.91
N ARG A 244 -1.44 14.13 -27.43
CA ARG A 244 -1.99 13.85 -28.76
C ARG A 244 -3.44 14.35 -28.88
N ARG A 245 -4.26 14.15 -27.85
CA ARG A 245 -5.64 14.66 -27.82
C ARG A 245 -5.68 16.19 -27.86
N ASP A 246 -4.84 16.85 -27.07
CA ASP A 246 -4.82 18.31 -26.98
C ASP A 246 -4.33 18.95 -28.28
N GLU A 247 -3.30 18.38 -28.92
CA GLU A 247 -2.82 18.74 -30.26
C GLU A 247 -3.95 18.61 -31.30
N MET A 248 -4.68 17.48 -31.29
CA MET A 248 -5.81 17.26 -32.19
C MET A 248 -6.97 18.24 -31.96
N ILE A 249 -7.22 18.62 -30.71
CA ILE A 249 -8.25 19.62 -30.36
C ILE A 249 -7.83 21.00 -30.83
N GLN A 250 -6.55 21.36 -30.71
CA GLN A 250 -6.00 22.63 -31.22
C GLN A 250 -6.09 22.70 -32.75
N GLU A 251 -5.73 21.63 -33.45
CA GLU A 251 -5.69 21.61 -34.92
C GLU A 251 -7.08 21.61 -35.56
N TYR A 252 -8.02 20.79 -35.07
CA TYR A 252 -9.32 20.60 -35.72
C TYR A 252 -10.47 21.35 -35.05
N GLY A 253 -10.24 21.87 -33.84
CA GLY A 253 -11.28 22.38 -32.98
C GLY A 253 -12.06 21.26 -32.29
N ARG A 254 -12.41 21.48 -31.01
CA ARG A 254 -13.00 20.47 -30.12
C ARG A 254 -14.23 19.75 -30.69
N ARG A 255 -15.14 20.47 -31.37
CA ARG A 255 -16.36 19.87 -31.97
C ARG A 255 -16.05 18.92 -33.12
N ARG A 256 -15.04 19.23 -33.94
CA ARG A 256 -14.65 18.43 -35.09
C ARG A 256 -13.90 17.18 -34.66
N TYR A 257 -13.03 17.29 -33.66
CA TYR A 257 -12.33 16.15 -33.06
C TYR A 257 -13.29 15.06 -32.56
N TYR A 258 -14.31 15.44 -31.78
CA TYR A 258 -15.28 14.46 -31.28
C TYR A 258 -16.18 13.88 -32.38
N ARG A 259 -16.37 14.58 -33.51
CA ARG A 259 -17.05 14.01 -34.69
C ARG A 259 -16.19 12.93 -35.34
N ILE A 260 -14.91 13.22 -35.57
CA ILE A 260 -13.94 12.26 -36.15
C ILE A 260 -13.86 10.98 -35.31
N LEU A 261 -13.82 11.08 -33.98
CA LEU A 261 -13.81 9.91 -33.11
C LEU A 261 -15.08 9.07 -33.18
N ARG A 262 -16.24 9.69 -33.42
CA ARG A 262 -17.51 8.98 -33.55
C ARG A 262 -17.60 8.24 -34.88
N ASP A 263 -17.04 8.81 -35.95
CA ASP A 263 -17.10 8.23 -37.29
C ASP A 263 -16.06 7.11 -37.50
N ALA A 264 -15.09 6.97 -36.59
CA ALA A 264 -14.00 5.99 -36.66
C ALA A 264 -14.21 4.72 -35.81
N GLY A 265 -15.34 4.60 -35.09
CA GLY A 265 -15.68 3.46 -34.23
C GLY A 265 -17.00 2.81 -34.63
#